data_AF-A0A136M998-F1
#
_entry.id   AF-A0A136M998-F1
#
_cell.length_a   1.000
_cell.length_b   1.000
_cell.length_c   1.000
_cell.angle_alpha   90.00
_cell.angle_beta   90.00
_cell.angle_gamma   90.00
#
_symmetry.space_group_name_H-M   'P 1'
#
loop_
_entity.id
_entity.type
_entity.pdbx_description
1 polymer ?
#
loop_
_entity_poly.entity_id
_entity_poly.type
_entity_poly.pdbx_seq_one_letter_code
_entity_poly.pdbx_strand_id
1 'polypeptide(L)'
;MFKAFSVSLLFLLLGKACLAQNPETILLKNYRPKSIYRVPVTKVTKAKFPVIDMHAHPRQAKSVEGIKEWINRMDKFGIEKTVLLAQKTGPSLDSICKVFAPFSDRFEVWCGFDYTGYNEPGWSEKAVKELERCVKAGAKGVGELGDKGFGEMFSEPAIAYGMHIDDPRMKPLFQKCGELGIPVNVHVAEPMWMYQPMDSTNDGLMNAYHWRVDSTKQGLLGHAALIRTLENVVRDNPNTIFIASHLANCEYDMTILGNLFTKYKNLYADLSARMAEISPVPRYMNTFFEKISGQAGIWYRQYH
;
A
#
# COMPACT_ATOMS: atom_id res chain seq x y z
N MET A 1 64.06 4.22 -53.92
CA MET A 1 63.45 4.37 -52.58
C MET A 1 62.35 5.40 -52.74
N PHE A 2 61.05 5.12 -52.69
CA PHE A 2 60.24 4.37 -51.74
C PHE A 2 59.06 3.72 -52.50
N LYS A 3 58.74 2.45 -52.22
CA LYS A 3 57.50 1.80 -52.69
C LYS A 3 56.38 2.15 -51.70
N ALA A 4 55.33 2.80 -52.20
CA ALA A 4 54.12 3.07 -51.43
C ALA A 4 53.38 1.75 -51.16
N PHE A 5 53.37 1.32 -49.90
CA PHE A 5 52.48 0.24 -49.45
C PHE A 5 51.08 0.84 -49.25
N SER A 6 50.14 0.43 -50.10
CA SER A 6 48.72 0.70 -49.89
C SER A 6 48.24 -0.23 -48.76
N VAL A 7 48.11 0.31 -47.56
CA VAL A 7 47.43 -0.36 -46.45
C VAL A 7 45.94 -0.11 -46.63
N SER A 8 45.27 -1.01 -47.36
CA SER A 8 43.81 -1.08 -47.34
C SER A 8 43.38 -1.56 -45.96
N LEU A 9 43.06 -0.61 -45.07
CA LEU A 9 42.49 -0.89 -43.76
C LEU A 9 41.05 -1.36 -43.98
N LEU A 10 40.86 -2.68 -44.07
CA LEU A 10 39.55 -3.30 -44.09
C LEU A 10 38.93 -3.08 -42.69
N PHE A 11 38.15 -2.01 -42.53
CA PHE A 11 37.26 -1.84 -41.39
C PHE A 11 36.21 -2.95 -41.47
N LEU A 12 36.52 -4.11 -40.88
CA LEU A 12 35.53 -5.08 -40.47
C LEU A 12 34.66 -4.37 -39.43
N LEU A 13 33.57 -3.77 -39.90
CA LEU A 13 32.39 -3.50 -39.11
C LEU A 13 31.99 -4.83 -38.48
N LEU A 14 32.50 -5.10 -37.28
CA LEU A 14 31.90 -6.00 -36.31
C LEU A 14 30.55 -5.38 -35.96
N GLY A 15 29.61 -5.45 -36.90
CA GLY A 15 28.21 -5.31 -36.60
C GLY A 15 27.96 -6.36 -35.53
N LYS A 16 27.67 -5.90 -34.31
CA LYS A 16 27.11 -6.78 -33.29
C LYS A 16 25.92 -7.43 -33.96
N ALA A 17 26.08 -8.66 -34.41
CA ALA A 17 24.96 -9.46 -34.81
C ALA A 17 24.05 -9.44 -33.59
N CYS A 18 22.89 -8.79 -33.72
CA CYS A 18 21.82 -8.90 -32.75
C CYS A 18 21.34 -10.35 -32.83
N LEU A 19 22.13 -11.27 -32.29
CA LEU A 19 21.77 -12.66 -32.13
C LEU A 19 20.56 -12.65 -31.21
N ALA A 20 19.46 -13.21 -31.71
CA ALA A 20 18.29 -13.47 -30.90
C ALA A 20 18.71 -14.17 -29.61
N GLN A 21 18.16 -13.74 -28.47
CA GLN A 21 18.48 -14.33 -27.18
C GLN A 21 18.00 -15.79 -27.16
N ASN A 22 18.89 -16.72 -26.80
CA ASN A 22 18.59 -18.14 -26.67
C ASN A 22 17.88 -18.38 -25.32
N PRO A 23 16.82 -19.23 -25.24
CA PRO A 23 16.22 -19.65 -23.98
C PRO A 23 17.22 -20.11 -22.90
N GLU A 24 18.33 -20.74 -23.27
CA GLU A 24 19.38 -21.17 -22.34
C GLU A 24 20.19 -20.02 -21.73
N THR A 25 20.12 -18.82 -22.32
CA THR A 25 20.94 -17.66 -21.91
C THR A 25 20.13 -16.41 -21.60
N ILE A 26 18.84 -16.37 -21.97
CA ILE A 26 17.97 -15.26 -21.63
C ILE A 26 17.76 -15.22 -20.11
N LEU A 27 18.12 -14.11 -19.50
CA LEU A 27 17.89 -13.91 -18.07
C LEU A 27 16.38 -13.83 -17.79
N LEU A 28 15.91 -14.47 -16.72
CA LEU A 28 14.51 -14.40 -16.28
C LEU A 28 14.00 -12.96 -16.19
N LYS A 29 14.81 -12.04 -15.65
CA LYS A 29 14.47 -10.61 -15.55
C LYS A 29 14.25 -9.91 -16.89
N ASN A 30 14.75 -10.47 -17.99
CA ASN A 30 14.61 -9.96 -19.36
C ASN A 30 13.52 -10.67 -20.16
N TYR A 31 13.00 -11.82 -19.69
CA TYR A 31 11.94 -12.54 -20.36
C TYR A 31 10.62 -11.76 -20.27
N ARG A 32 10.13 -11.26 -21.42
CA ARG A 32 8.89 -10.47 -21.55
C ARG A 32 8.08 -10.99 -22.73
N PRO A 33 7.44 -12.17 -22.61
CA PRO A 33 6.68 -12.75 -23.70
C PRO A 33 5.53 -11.82 -24.11
N LYS A 34 5.29 -11.69 -25.41
CA LYS A 34 4.10 -11.04 -25.96
C LYS A 34 3.12 -12.12 -26.40
N SER A 35 1.89 -12.06 -25.88
CA SER A 35 0.85 -13.00 -26.29
C SER A 35 0.59 -12.87 -27.80
N ILE A 36 0.63 -13.99 -28.51
CA ILE A 36 0.28 -14.08 -29.94
C ILE A 36 -1.22 -14.33 -30.15
N TYR A 37 -1.95 -14.64 -29.07
CA TYR A 37 -3.36 -15.00 -29.17
C TYR A 37 -4.21 -13.79 -29.52
N ARG A 38 -5.03 -13.94 -30.57
CA ARG A 38 -6.03 -12.95 -30.98
C ARG A 38 -7.31 -13.18 -30.19
N VAL A 39 -7.30 -12.76 -28.94
CA VAL A 39 -8.47 -12.80 -28.06
C VAL A 39 -9.17 -11.43 -28.06
N PRO A 40 -10.48 -11.37 -27.77
CA PRO A 40 -11.14 -10.11 -27.48
C PRO A 40 -10.41 -9.36 -26.35
N VAL A 41 -10.08 -8.09 -26.57
CA VAL A 41 -9.43 -7.22 -25.58
C VAL A 41 -10.35 -6.06 -25.25
N THR A 42 -10.69 -5.91 -23.97
CA THR A 42 -11.43 -4.75 -23.47
C THR A 42 -10.45 -3.75 -22.87
N LYS A 43 -10.44 -2.52 -23.39
CA LYS A 43 -9.63 -1.41 -22.83
C LYS A 43 -10.51 -0.54 -21.95
N VAL A 44 -10.35 -0.64 -20.64
CA VAL A 44 -11.02 0.22 -19.66
C VAL A 44 -10.12 1.41 -19.36
N THR A 45 -10.50 2.61 -19.80
CA THR A 45 -9.69 3.83 -19.65
C THR A 45 -10.22 4.78 -18.57
N LYS A 46 -11.43 4.51 -18.07
CA LYS A 46 -12.09 5.26 -17.00
C LYS A 46 -12.94 4.30 -16.18
N ALA A 47 -12.97 4.49 -14.86
CA ALA A 47 -13.82 3.69 -13.98
C ALA A 47 -15.30 3.86 -14.37
N LYS A 48 -16.05 2.76 -14.30
CA LYS A 48 -17.50 2.75 -14.59
C LYS A 48 -18.29 3.59 -13.58
N PHE A 49 -17.80 3.66 -12.34
CA PHE A 49 -18.39 4.42 -11.25
C PHE A 49 -17.36 5.36 -10.63
N PRO A 50 -17.77 6.45 -9.95
CA PRO A 50 -16.83 7.33 -9.24
C PRO A 50 -15.99 6.55 -8.23
N VAL A 51 -14.68 6.75 -8.22
CA VAL A 51 -13.76 6.04 -7.34
C VAL A 51 -13.23 6.97 -6.26
N ILE A 52 -13.18 6.47 -5.02
CA ILE A 52 -12.33 7.05 -3.98
C ILE A 52 -11.03 6.25 -3.95
N ASP A 53 -9.92 6.92 -4.24
CA ASP A 53 -8.59 6.35 -4.07
C ASP A 53 -8.22 6.41 -2.59
N MET A 54 -8.33 5.28 -1.91
CA MET A 54 -8.12 5.16 -0.45
C MET A 54 -6.64 5.22 -0.06
N HIS A 55 -5.70 5.22 -1.00
CA HIS A 55 -4.30 4.99 -0.65
C HIS A 55 -3.34 5.75 -1.56
N ALA A 56 -3.04 6.96 -1.13
CA ALA A 56 -1.93 7.72 -1.67
C ALA A 56 -1.14 8.41 -0.56
N HIS A 57 0.06 8.87 -0.90
CA HIS A 57 0.89 9.64 0.01
C HIS A 57 1.11 11.06 -0.52
N PRO A 58 1.15 12.08 0.34
CA PRO A 58 1.28 13.48 -0.09
C PRO A 58 2.57 13.73 -0.88
N ARG A 59 3.62 12.91 -0.68
CA ARG A 59 4.91 12.97 -1.39
C ARG A 59 4.81 12.74 -2.90
N GLN A 60 3.68 12.24 -3.41
CA GLN A 60 3.45 12.05 -4.84
C GLN A 60 3.35 13.38 -5.61
N ALA A 61 3.00 14.48 -4.94
CA ALA A 61 3.05 15.82 -5.51
C ALA A 61 4.07 16.68 -4.77
N LYS A 62 5.02 17.25 -5.51
CA LYS A 62 6.11 18.08 -4.96
C LYS A 62 5.86 19.58 -5.07
N SER A 63 4.76 19.97 -5.71
CA SER A 63 4.36 21.36 -5.92
C SER A 63 2.84 21.45 -6.12
N VAL A 64 2.31 22.68 -6.08
CA VAL A 64 0.90 22.96 -6.39
C VAL A 64 0.56 22.55 -7.82
N GLU A 65 1.46 22.76 -8.78
CA GLU A 65 1.31 22.31 -10.17
C GLU A 65 1.23 20.78 -10.23
N GLY A 66 2.05 20.07 -9.46
CA GLY A 66 1.99 18.61 -9.34
C GLY A 66 0.66 18.11 -8.78
N ILE A 67 0.05 18.84 -7.83
CA ILE A 67 -1.30 18.54 -7.33
C ILE A 67 -2.34 18.73 -8.44
N LYS A 68 -2.27 19.81 -9.21
CA LYS A 68 -3.18 20.05 -10.36
C LYS A 68 -3.04 18.98 -11.43
N GLU A 69 -1.82 18.53 -11.74
CA GLU A 69 -1.59 17.40 -12.65
C GLU A 69 -2.18 16.10 -12.10
N TRP A 70 -2.12 15.90 -10.78
CA TRP A 70 -2.76 14.76 -10.14
C TRP A 70 -4.28 14.81 -10.29
N ILE A 71 -4.90 15.97 -10.05
CA ILE A 71 -6.33 16.19 -10.28
C ILE A 71 -6.71 15.86 -11.74
N ASN A 72 -5.92 16.31 -12.72
CA ASN A 72 -6.16 15.96 -14.13
C ASN A 72 -6.11 14.44 -14.39
N ARG A 73 -5.20 13.71 -13.72
CA ARG A 73 -5.17 12.24 -13.78
C ARG A 73 -6.40 11.64 -13.11
N MET A 74 -6.82 12.16 -11.96
CA MET A 74 -8.03 11.72 -11.26
C MET A 74 -9.25 11.84 -12.17
N ASP A 75 -9.46 13.00 -12.80
CA ASP A 75 -10.60 13.25 -13.70
C ASP A 75 -10.60 12.32 -14.92
N LYS A 76 -9.41 12.08 -15.49
CA LYS A 76 -9.21 11.17 -16.62
C LYS A 76 -9.64 9.74 -16.27
N PHE A 77 -9.33 9.27 -15.07
CA PHE A 77 -9.62 7.89 -14.64
C PHE A 77 -10.94 7.73 -13.87
N GLY A 78 -11.65 8.83 -13.57
CA GLY A 78 -12.90 8.79 -12.82
C GLY A 78 -12.72 8.66 -11.30
N ILE A 79 -11.59 9.17 -10.78
CA ILE A 79 -11.32 9.26 -9.35
C ILE A 79 -11.89 10.58 -8.85
N GLU A 80 -12.88 10.50 -7.97
CA GLU A 80 -13.56 11.65 -7.40
C GLU A 80 -12.72 12.27 -6.28
N LYS A 81 -12.20 11.42 -5.39
CA LYS A 81 -11.44 11.82 -4.21
C LYS A 81 -10.26 10.89 -3.97
N THR A 82 -9.19 11.43 -3.41
CA THR A 82 -8.02 10.66 -2.97
C THR A 82 -7.72 10.92 -1.50
N VAL A 83 -7.52 9.86 -0.73
CA VAL A 83 -7.06 9.92 0.65
C VAL A 83 -5.54 9.90 0.70
N LEU A 84 -4.99 10.87 1.43
CA LEU A 84 -3.57 11.09 1.63
C LEU A 84 -3.17 10.59 3.00
N LEU A 85 -2.62 9.38 3.03
CA LEU A 85 -2.04 8.72 4.19
C LEU A 85 -0.70 9.39 4.52
N ALA A 86 -0.74 10.47 5.32
CA ALA A 86 0.40 11.37 5.48
C ALA A 86 1.51 10.76 6.34
N GLN A 87 1.16 9.89 7.29
CA GLN A 87 2.11 9.30 8.24
C GLN A 87 2.87 10.34 9.06
N LYS A 88 2.31 11.54 9.22
CA LYS A 88 2.91 12.66 9.96
C LYS A 88 2.03 13.11 11.11
N THR A 89 2.66 13.65 12.13
CA THR A 89 2.06 14.49 13.18
C THR A 89 2.79 15.84 13.24
N GLY A 90 2.48 16.66 14.24
CA GLY A 90 3.16 17.93 14.51
C GLY A 90 3.14 18.93 13.35
N PRO A 91 4.15 19.83 13.28
CA PRO A 91 4.27 20.85 12.23
C PRO A 91 4.35 20.29 10.80
N SER A 92 4.87 19.07 10.65
CA SER A 92 4.94 18.37 9.36
C SER A 92 3.54 18.09 8.81
N LEU A 93 2.62 17.60 9.67
CA LEU A 93 1.23 17.43 9.28
C LEU A 93 0.56 18.77 8.98
N ASP A 94 0.78 19.78 9.80
CA ASP A 94 0.15 21.12 9.63
C ASP A 94 0.50 21.71 8.27
N SER A 95 1.75 21.53 7.83
CA SER A 95 2.21 21.96 6.52
C SER A 95 1.49 21.23 5.39
N ILE A 96 1.27 19.91 5.52
CA ILE A 96 0.54 19.10 4.54
C ILE A 96 -0.93 19.53 4.49
N CYS A 97 -1.60 19.64 5.64
CA CYS A 97 -2.98 20.12 5.71
C CYS A 97 -3.14 21.50 5.06
N LYS A 98 -2.21 22.42 5.31
CA LYS A 98 -2.21 23.76 4.70
C LYS A 98 -2.08 23.72 3.18
N VAL A 99 -1.18 22.88 2.65
CA VAL A 99 -0.97 22.74 1.20
C VAL A 99 -2.19 22.16 0.50
N PHE A 100 -2.85 21.18 1.11
CA PHE A 100 -4.01 20.48 0.53
C PHE A 100 -5.37 21.11 0.85
N ALA A 101 -5.45 22.05 1.80
CA ALA A 101 -6.70 22.73 2.15
C ALA A 101 -7.45 23.36 0.94
N PRO A 102 -6.77 24.03 -0.03
CA PRO A 102 -7.43 24.55 -1.23
C PRO A 102 -7.99 23.48 -2.17
N PHE A 103 -7.67 22.20 -1.96
CA PHE A 103 -8.06 21.05 -2.78
C PHE A 103 -8.87 20.02 -1.97
N SER A 104 -9.53 20.44 -0.88
CA SER A 104 -10.22 19.58 0.08
C SER A 104 -11.48 18.88 -0.48
N ASP A 105 -11.98 19.35 -1.63
CA ASP A 105 -12.99 18.66 -2.43
C ASP A 105 -12.43 17.38 -3.08
N ARG A 106 -11.14 17.39 -3.45
CA ARG A 106 -10.47 16.29 -4.16
C ARG A 106 -9.57 15.45 -3.26
N PHE A 107 -9.07 15.99 -2.16
CA PHE A 107 -8.14 15.31 -1.27
C PHE A 107 -8.57 15.34 0.19
N GLU A 108 -8.29 14.25 0.89
CA GLU A 108 -8.51 14.13 2.32
C GLU A 108 -7.20 13.72 3.01
N VAL A 109 -6.74 14.47 4.01
CA VAL A 109 -5.46 14.22 4.69
C VAL A 109 -5.69 13.40 5.95
N TRP A 110 -4.97 12.29 6.11
CA TRP A 110 -4.98 11.42 7.28
C TRP A 110 -3.63 11.48 7.99
N CYS A 111 -3.62 11.60 9.32
CA CYS A 111 -2.39 11.76 10.11
C CYS A 111 -1.75 10.41 10.47
N GLY A 112 -0.54 10.43 11.03
CA GLY A 112 0.02 9.28 11.73
C GLY A 112 -0.33 9.28 13.23
N PHE A 113 0.21 8.32 13.97
CA PHE A 113 0.32 8.41 15.43
C PHE A 113 1.71 8.90 15.83
N ASP A 114 1.78 9.68 16.91
CA ASP A 114 3.05 10.13 17.46
C ASP A 114 3.62 9.09 18.43
N TYR A 115 4.65 8.38 17.99
CA TYR A 115 5.35 7.37 18.77
C TYR A 115 6.50 7.95 19.62
N THR A 116 6.66 9.27 19.71
CA THR A 116 7.74 9.90 20.46
C THR A 116 7.65 9.54 21.94
N GLY A 117 8.64 8.80 22.44
CA GLY A 117 8.67 8.35 23.83
C GLY A 117 7.67 7.23 24.15
N TYR A 118 7.35 6.34 23.21
CA TYR A 118 6.38 5.24 23.38
C TYR A 118 6.66 4.23 24.52
N ASN A 119 7.84 4.29 25.14
CA ASN A 119 8.19 3.51 26.34
C ASN A 119 8.08 4.32 27.64
N GLU A 120 7.82 5.62 27.57
CA GLU A 120 7.73 6.49 28.73
C GLU A 120 6.35 6.40 29.39
N PRO A 121 6.27 6.47 30.74
CA PRO A 121 5.00 6.61 31.44
C PRO A 121 4.20 7.81 30.93
N GLY A 122 2.89 7.61 30.73
CA GLY A 122 1.99 8.66 30.26
C GLY A 122 2.09 8.96 28.75
N TRP A 123 2.76 8.10 27.96
CA TRP A 123 2.86 8.27 26.52
C TRP A 123 1.48 8.26 25.83
N SER A 124 0.64 7.28 26.14
CA SER A 124 -0.65 7.12 25.47
C SER A 124 -1.53 8.38 25.59
N GLU A 125 -1.51 9.05 26.74
CA GLU A 125 -2.23 10.31 26.97
C GLU A 125 -1.66 11.47 26.15
N LYS A 126 -0.33 11.53 25.98
CA LYS A 126 0.32 12.52 25.12
C LYS A 126 0.00 12.27 23.65
N ALA A 127 0.08 11.02 23.21
CA ALA A 127 -0.23 10.62 21.84
C ALA A 127 -1.71 10.90 21.49
N VAL A 128 -2.64 10.65 22.42
CA VAL A 128 -4.06 11.00 22.27
C VAL A 128 -4.26 12.51 22.11
N LYS A 129 -3.57 13.34 22.91
CA LYS A 129 -3.64 14.80 22.75
C LYS A 129 -3.11 15.25 21.40
N GLU A 130 -2.05 14.63 20.91
CA GLU A 130 -1.52 14.91 19.58
C GLU A 130 -2.48 14.48 18.47
N LEU A 131 -3.15 13.32 18.61
CA LEU A 131 -4.21 12.89 17.69
C LEU A 131 -5.35 13.92 17.62
N GLU A 132 -5.84 14.38 18.77
CA GLU A 132 -6.88 15.42 18.83
C GLU A 132 -6.41 16.73 18.17
N ARG A 133 -5.13 17.09 18.33
CA ARG A 133 -4.53 18.25 17.65
C ARG A 133 -4.48 18.04 16.13
N CYS A 134 -4.07 16.87 15.66
CA CYS A 134 -4.04 16.52 14.23
C CYS A 134 -5.43 16.67 13.58
N VAL A 135 -6.48 16.19 14.27
CA VAL A 135 -7.86 16.34 13.79
C VAL A 135 -8.29 17.80 13.75
N LYS A 136 -7.95 18.60 14.78
CA LYS A 136 -8.20 20.05 14.77
C LYS A 136 -7.45 20.78 13.65
N ALA A 137 -6.28 20.28 13.26
CA ALA A 137 -5.49 20.80 12.14
C ALA A 137 -6.05 20.41 10.75
N GLY A 138 -7.06 19.53 10.71
CA GLY A 138 -7.78 19.16 9.49
C GLY A 138 -7.65 17.69 9.08
N ALA A 139 -6.93 16.87 9.85
CA ALA A 139 -6.87 15.43 9.57
C ALA A 139 -8.27 14.79 9.72
N LYS A 140 -8.61 13.86 8.83
CA LYS A 140 -9.91 13.17 8.78
C LYS A 140 -9.87 11.67 9.08
N GLY A 141 -8.67 11.15 9.31
CA GLY A 141 -8.41 9.75 9.61
C GLY A 141 -6.96 9.57 10.05
N VAL A 142 -6.61 8.32 10.36
CA VAL A 142 -5.26 7.92 10.74
C VAL A 142 -4.74 6.92 9.72
N GLY A 143 -3.55 7.13 9.20
CA GLY A 143 -2.86 6.16 8.38
C GLY A 143 -1.76 6.77 7.52
N GLU A 144 -0.94 5.94 6.90
CA GLU A 144 -0.94 4.48 6.99
C GLU A 144 -0.16 4.06 8.24
N LEU A 145 -0.81 3.35 9.17
CA LEU A 145 -0.10 2.66 10.24
C LEU A 145 0.53 1.39 9.67
N GLY A 146 1.70 1.00 10.15
CA GLY A 146 2.51 0.03 9.40
C GLY A 146 3.40 -0.82 10.27
N ASP A 147 3.07 -2.12 10.29
CA ASP A 147 3.82 -3.15 11.00
C ASP A 147 4.18 -4.30 10.06
N LYS A 148 5.48 -4.41 9.80
CA LYS A 148 6.09 -5.45 8.95
C LYS A 148 6.71 -6.60 9.73
N GLY A 149 6.37 -6.72 11.02
CA GLY A 149 6.82 -7.77 11.91
C GLY A 149 7.69 -7.30 13.05
N PHE A 150 8.13 -6.03 13.07
CA PHE A 150 8.97 -5.47 14.13
C PHE A 150 8.26 -4.37 14.94
N GLY A 151 6.95 -4.17 14.75
CA GLY A 151 6.18 -3.10 15.36
C GLY A 151 5.93 -1.94 14.38
N GLU A 152 5.33 -0.88 14.91
CA GLU A 152 4.89 0.29 14.15
C GLU A 152 6.06 1.16 13.66
N MET A 153 6.24 1.26 12.34
CA MET A 153 7.40 1.91 11.72
C MET A 153 7.08 3.04 10.75
N PHE A 154 5.81 3.26 10.43
CA PHE A 154 5.43 4.10 9.30
C PHE A 154 5.20 5.56 9.66
N SER A 155 4.74 5.84 10.88
CA SER A 155 4.50 7.22 11.32
C SER A 155 5.81 7.92 11.71
N GLU A 156 5.87 9.21 11.46
CA GLU A 156 6.95 10.11 11.87
C GLU A 156 6.43 11.12 12.89
N PRO A 157 7.26 11.56 13.86
CA PRO A 157 8.73 11.59 13.80
C PRO A 157 9.46 10.39 14.41
N ALA A 158 8.76 9.43 15.01
CA ALA A 158 9.37 8.32 15.72
C ALA A 158 8.80 6.99 15.25
N ILE A 159 9.60 5.93 15.35
CA ILE A 159 9.20 4.53 15.14
C ILE A 159 9.08 3.83 16.49
N ALA A 160 8.15 2.88 16.61
CA ALA A 160 7.89 2.11 17.82
C ALA A 160 8.19 0.62 17.65
N TYR A 161 9.48 0.28 17.71
CA TYR A 161 9.92 -1.11 17.67
C TYR A 161 9.31 -1.95 18.80
N GLY A 162 8.82 -3.14 18.47
CA GLY A 162 8.17 -4.08 19.38
C GLY A 162 6.77 -3.68 19.82
N MET A 163 6.26 -2.51 19.43
CA MET A 163 4.88 -2.11 19.65
C MET A 163 4.07 -2.46 18.39
N HIS A 164 3.39 -3.60 18.43
CA HIS A 164 2.50 -4.04 17.35
C HIS A 164 1.14 -3.34 17.43
N ILE A 165 0.34 -3.39 16.36
CA ILE A 165 -0.92 -2.64 16.25
C ILE A 165 -1.94 -2.97 17.37
N ASP A 166 -1.89 -4.15 17.98
CA ASP A 166 -2.76 -4.56 19.10
C ASP A 166 -2.12 -4.37 20.49
N ASP A 167 -0.98 -3.69 20.57
CA ASP A 167 -0.32 -3.41 21.85
C ASP A 167 -1.25 -2.60 22.78
N PRO A 168 -1.40 -2.99 24.06
CA PRO A 168 -2.26 -2.29 25.01
C PRO A 168 -2.01 -0.78 25.12
N ARG A 169 -0.76 -0.34 24.88
CA ARG A 169 -0.39 1.09 24.89
C ARG A 169 -1.09 1.88 23.78
N MET A 170 -1.42 1.23 22.66
CA MET A 170 -2.13 1.87 21.55
C MET A 170 -3.65 1.93 21.74
N LYS A 171 -4.20 1.16 22.68
CA LYS A 171 -5.66 1.09 22.91
C LYS A 171 -6.34 2.46 23.09
N PRO A 172 -5.79 3.42 23.89
CA PRO A 172 -6.41 4.73 24.03
C PRO A 172 -6.48 5.53 22.71
N LEU A 173 -5.52 5.34 21.79
CA LEU A 173 -5.53 6.00 20.49
C LEU A 173 -6.67 5.49 19.61
N PHE A 174 -6.87 4.16 19.54
CA PHE A 174 -7.95 3.58 18.74
C PHE A 174 -9.33 3.89 19.30
N GLN A 175 -9.48 3.90 20.63
CA GLN A 175 -10.71 4.33 21.30
C GLN A 175 -11.01 5.80 20.96
N LYS A 176 -10.00 6.67 21.03
CA LYS A 176 -10.14 8.07 20.64
C LYS A 176 -10.52 8.22 19.17
N CYS A 177 -10.00 7.39 18.26
CA CYS A 177 -10.43 7.40 16.85
C CYS A 177 -11.92 7.13 16.70
N GLY A 178 -12.45 6.14 17.45
CA GLY A 178 -13.89 5.84 17.49
C GLY A 178 -14.72 6.99 18.07
N GLU A 179 -14.27 7.62 19.15
CA GLU A 179 -14.93 8.80 19.74
C GLU A 179 -14.98 10.00 18.79
N LEU A 180 -13.89 10.23 18.03
CA LEU A 180 -13.80 11.31 17.05
C LEU A 180 -14.51 10.97 15.73
N GLY A 181 -14.97 9.72 15.56
CA GLY A 181 -15.60 9.24 14.34
C GLY A 181 -14.66 9.18 13.14
N ILE A 182 -13.36 9.01 13.37
CA ILE A 182 -12.34 8.95 12.31
C ILE A 182 -11.87 7.51 12.07
N PRO A 183 -11.73 7.09 10.80
CA PRO A 183 -11.21 5.77 10.44
C PRO A 183 -9.70 5.64 10.60
N VAL A 184 -9.24 4.38 10.62
CA VAL A 184 -7.82 4.00 10.72
C VAL A 184 -7.44 3.06 9.59
N ASN A 185 -6.41 3.42 8.82
CA ASN A 185 -5.83 2.58 7.78
C ASN A 185 -4.56 1.89 8.31
N VAL A 186 -4.50 0.56 8.16
CA VAL A 186 -3.50 -0.32 8.78
C VAL A 186 -2.89 -1.24 7.74
N HIS A 187 -1.56 -1.22 7.65
CA HIS A 187 -0.76 -2.11 6.83
C HIS A 187 0.00 -3.11 7.70
N VAL A 188 -0.47 -4.34 7.69
CA VAL A 188 0.18 -5.47 8.36
C VAL A 188 0.71 -6.47 7.33
N ALA A 189 1.84 -7.08 7.64
CA ALA A 189 2.48 -8.13 6.82
C ALA A 189 2.94 -7.65 5.43
N GLU A 190 3.31 -8.61 4.58
CA GLU A 190 3.69 -8.45 3.17
C GLU A 190 2.99 -9.54 2.32
N PRO A 191 2.94 -9.42 0.99
CA PRO A 191 2.44 -10.50 0.15
C PRO A 191 3.19 -11.80 0.41
N MET A 192 2.50 -12.94 0.30
CA MET A 192 3.09 -14.24 0.68
C MET A 192 4.37 -14.56 -0.11
N TRP A 193 4.48 -14.07 -1.34
CA TRP A 193 5.69 -14.17 -2.16
C TRP A 193 6.96 -13.70 -1.44
N MET A 194 6.87 -12.66 -0.60
CA MET A 194 8.00 -12.08 0.12
C MET A 194 8.49 -12.97 1.27
N TYR A 195 7.65 -13.88 1.76
CA TYR A 195 7.99 -14.87 2.79
C TYR A 195 8.47 -16.20 2.22
N GLN A 196 8.18 -16.49 0.95
CA GLN A 196 8.60 -17.73 0.29
C GLN A 196 10.11 -17.71 -0.02
N PRO A 197 10.72 -18.89 -0.25
CA PRO A 197 12.09 -18.98 -0.73
C PRO A 197 12.33 -18.12 -1.99
N MET A 198 13.52 -17.51 -2.09
CA MET A 198 13.90 -16.69 -3.24
C MET A 198 14.55 -17.55 -4.34
N ASP A 199 13.83 -18.58 -4.78
CA ASP A 199 14.29 -19.56 -5.77
C ASP A 199 13.31 -19.71 -6.95
N SER A 200 13.55 -20.69 -7.82
CA SER A 200 12.76 -20.92 -9.04
C SER A 200 11.32 -21.38 -8.81
N THR A 201 10.92 -21.65 -7.56
CA THR A 201 9.56 -22.08 -7.19
C THR A 201 8.67 -20.91 -6.76
N ASN A 202 9.24 -19.73 -6.51
CA ASN A 202 8.49 -18.52 -6.16
C ASN A 202 7.99 -17.83 -7.42
N ASP A 203 6.69 -17.95 -7.70
CA ASP A 203 6.05 -17.37 -8.88
C ASP A 203 6.00 -15.82 -8.82
N GLY A 204 6.16 -15.24 -7.64
CA GLY A 204 6.34 -13.81 -7.39
C GLY A 204 7.78 -13.32 -7.32
N LEU A 205 8.78 -14.17 -7.65
CA LEU A 205 10.20 -13.94 -7.38
C LEU A 205 10.69 -12.53 -7.76
N MET A 206 10.27 -12.00 -8.91
CA MET A 206 10.77 -10.70 -9.38
C MET A 206 10.41 -9.54 -8.44
N ASN A 207 9.21 -9.58 -7.84
CA ASN A 207 8.78 -8.59 -6.85
C ASN A 207 9.35 -8.93 -5.47
N ALA A 208 9.22 -10.21 -5.09
CA ALA A 208 9.65 -10.72 -3.79
C ALA A 208 11.14 -10.54 -3.54
N TYR A 209 12.01 -10.70 -4.55
CA TYR A 209 13.45 -10.59 -4.36
C TYR A 209 13.88 -9.21 -3.84
N HIS A 210 13.18 -8.15 -4.28
CA HIS A 210 13.45 -6.80 -3.81
C HIS A 210 12.91 -6.56 -2.41
N TRP A 211 11.70 -7.06 -2.12
CA TRP A 211 10.95 -6.81 -0.88
C TRP A 211 10.93 -7.98 0.11
N ARG A 212 11.86 -8.93 -0.04
CA ARG A 212 11.87 -10.18 0.72
C ARG A 212 11.88 -9.93 2.22
N VAL A 213 11.08 -10.71 2.92
CA VAL A 213 11.07 -10.74 4.37
C VAL A 213 12.18 -11.69 4.81
N ASP A 214 13.10 -11.17 5.63
CA ASP A 214 14.16 -11.96 6.23
C ASP A 214 13.63 -12.65 7.49
N SER A 215 13.05 -13.84 7.31
CA SER A 215 12.50 -14.65 8.39
C SER A 215 13.54 -15.20 9.37
N THR A 216 14.84 -14.98 9.11
CA THR A 216 15.92 -15.38 10.03
C THR A 216 16.10 -14.39 11.18
N LYS A 217 15.55 -13.17 11.05
CA LYS A 217 15.64 -12.14 12.08
C LYS A 217 14.77 -12.49 13.29
N GLN A 218 15.40 -12.51 14.47
CA GLN A 218 14.70 -12.76 15.74
C GLN A 218 13.69 -11.65 16.05
N GLY A 219 12.56 -12.03 16.64
CA GLY A 219 11.49 -11.11 17.03
C GLY A 219 10.56 -10.67 15.90
N LEU A 220 10.78 -11.13 14.67
CA LEU A 220 9.90 -10.86 13.54
C LEU A 220 8.59 -11.64 13.68
N LEU A 221 7.45 -10.95 13.72
CA LEU A 221 6.15 -11.59 13.50
C LEU A 221 5.96 -11.95 12.03
N GLY A 222 5.64 -13.23 11.78
CA GLY A 222 5.24 -13.70 10.46
C GLY A 222 3.83 -13.26 10.08
N HIS A 223 3.46 -13.49 8.81
CA HIS A 223 2.17 -13.09 8.24
C HIS A 223 0.96 -13.41 9.13
N ALA A 224 0.74 -14.68 9.49
CA ALA A 224 -0.40 -15.08 10.31
C ALA A 224 -0.43 -14.44 11.70
N ALA A 225 0.73 -14.14 12.28
CA ALA A 225 0.80 -13.43 13.55
C ALA A 225 0.37 -11.96 13.40
N LEU A 226 0.81 -11.29 12.34
CA LEU A 226 0.42 -9.92 12.01
C LEU A 226 -1.07 -9.80 11.63
N ILE A 227 -1.66 -10.81 10.98
CA ILE A 227 -3.12 -10.84 10.76
C ILE A 227 -3.87 -10.95 12.09
N ARG A 228 -3.36 -11.71 13.06
CA ARG A 228 -3.97 -11.78 14.39
C ARG A 228 -3.91 -10.45 15.14
N THR A 229 -2.83 -9.68 15.02
CA THR A 229 -2.76 -8.35 15.63
C THR A 229 -3.79 -7.40 15.01
N LEU A 230 -3.96 -7.43 13.68
CA LEU A 230 -5.05 -6.72 13.01
C LEU A 230 -6.44 -7.18 13.50
N GLU A 231 -6.69 -8.49 13.60
CA GLU A 231 -7.97 -9.01 14.09
C GLU A 231 -8.25 -8.56 15.53
N ASN A 232 -7.24 -8.61 16.42
CA ASN A 232 -7.36 -8.19 17.80
C ASN A 232 -7.75 -6.72 17.92
N VAL A 233 -7.05 -5.82 17.22
CA VAL A 233 -7.34 -4.38 17.30
C VAL A 233 -8.73 -4.05 16.75
N VAL A 234 -9.17 -4.73 15.68
CA VAL A 234 -10.51 -4.58 15.11
C VAL A 234 -11.58 -5.04 16.09
N ARG A 235 -11.42 -6.23 16.69
CA ARG A 235 -12.34 -6.82 17.68
C ARG A 235 -12.51 -5.92 18.90
N ASP A 236 -11.40 -5.40 19.41
CA ASP A 236 -11.37 -4.68 20.68
C ASP A 236 -11.79 -3.20 20.55
N ASN A 237 -12.02 -2.72 19.32
CA ASN A 237 -12.45 -1.35 19.02
C ASN A 237 -13.66 -1.31 18.05
N PRO A 238 -14.83 -1.86 18.43
CA PRO A 238 -15.98 -2.01 17.54
C PRO A 238 -16.59 -0.69 17.03
N ASN A 239 -16.31 0.42 17.72
CA ASN A 239 -16.77 1.77 17.34
C ASN A 239 -15.80 2.49 16.38
N THR A 240 -14.65 1.89 16.06
CA THR A 240 -13.64 2.46 15.19
C THR A 240 -13.64 1.70 13.87
N ILE A 241 -13.72 2.42 12.75
CA ILE A 241 -13.62 1.81 11.42
C ILE A 241 -12.15 1.58 11.09
N PHE A 242 -11.82 0.35 10.71
CA PHE A 242 -10.51 -0.04 10.21
C PHE A 242 -10.54 -0.34 8.72
N ILE A 243 -9.46 0.01 8.05
CA ILE A 243 -9.21 -0.28 6.65
C ILE A 243 -7.90 -1.06 6.59
N ALA A 244 -7.99 -2.34 6.27
CA ALA A 244 -6.83 -3.16 6.00
C ALA A 244 -6.25 -2.78 4.63
N SER A 245 -5.09 -2.13 4.66
CA SER A 245 -4.36 -1.81 3.45
C SER A 245 -4.01 -3.07 2.68
N HIS A 246 -4.07 -2.98 1.36
CA HIS A 246 -3.57 -4.02 0.48
C HIS A 246 -4.21 -5.39 0.73
N LEU A 247 -5.52 -5.43 0.99
CA LEU A 247 -6.25 -6.66 1.35
C LEU A 247 -5.61 -7.41 2.55
N ALA A 248 -5.04 -6.68 3.51
CA ALA A 248 -4.26 -7.21 4.62
C ALA A 248 -3.08 -8.10 4.19
N ASN A 249 -2.63 -7.99 2.93
CA ASN A 249 -1.68 -8.91 2.31
C ASN A 249 -2.15 -10.38 2.30
N CYS A 250 -3.46 -10.62 2.23
CA CYS A 250 -4.07 -11.95 2.21
C CYS A 250 -4.41 -12.43 0.79
N GLU A 251 -3.91 -11.78 -0.26
CA GLU A 251 -4.25 -12.10 -1.65
C GLU A 251 -3.94 -13.53 -2.10
N TYR A 252 -2.99 -14.21 -1.43
CA TYR A 252 -2.72 -15.64 -1.65
C TYR A 252 -3.83 -16.56 -1.13
N ASP A 253 -4.61 -16.11 -0.13
CA ASP A 253 -5.75 -16.83 0.45
C ASP A 253 -6.80 -15.84 1.00
N MET A 254 -7.72 -15.45 0.11
CA MET A 254 -8.79 -14.50 0.46
C MET A 254 -9.82 -15.08 1.43
N THR A 255 -9.78 -16.37 1.78
CA THR A 255 -10.66 -16.92 2.82
C THR A 255 -10.37 -16.31 4.19
N ILE A 256 -9.10 -15.93 4.44
CA ILE A 256 -8.67 -15.25 5.67
C ILE A 256 -9.42 -13.93 5.82
N LEU A 257 -9.27 -13.03 4.84
CA LEU A 257 -9.92 -11.72 4.87
C LEU A 257 -11.44 -11.81 4.77
N GLY A 258 -11.97 -12.75 3.96
CA GLY A 258 -13.41 -12.99 3.87
C GLY A 258 -14.05 -13.41 5.20
N ASN A 259 -13.34 -14.22 6.00
CA ASN A 259 -13.77 -14.59 7.35
C ASN A 259 -13.76 -13.36 8.28
N LEU A 260 -12.75 -12.50 8.20
CA LEU A 260 -12.69 -11.28 9.00
C LEU A 260 -13.85 -10.33 8.67
N PHE A 261 -14.16 -10.10 7.39
CA PHE A 261 -15.33 -9.29 6.99
C PHE A 261 -16.67 -9.86 7.48
N THR A 262 -16.77 -11.19 7.57
CA THR A 262 -17.98 -11.83 8.11
C THR A 262 -18.13 -11.56 9.61
N LYS A 263 -17.02 -11.58 10.35
CA LYS A 263 -16.99 -11.37 11.81
C LYS A 263 -17.13 -9.90 12.22
N TYR A 264 -16.47 -8.98 11.52
CA TYR A 264 -16.28 -7.60 11.96
C TYR A 264 -16.89 -6.59 10.99
N LYS A 265 -17.96 -5.91 11.42
CA LYS A 265 -18.66 -4.89 10.62
C LYS A 265 -17.92 -3.56 10.53
N ASN A 266 -16.92 -3.36 11.37
CA ASN A 266 -16.06 -2.20 11.39
C ASN A 266 -14.74 -2.41 10.61
N LEU A 267 -14.60 -3.52 9.86
CA LEU A 267 -13.43 -3.79 9.03
C LEU A 267 -13.76 -3.73 7.54
N TYR A 268 -12.94 -2.99 6.81
CA TYR A 268 -12.94 -2.87 5.37
C TYR A 268 -11.53 -3.12 4.83
N ALA A 269 -11.36 -3.18 3.51
CA ALA A 269 -10.03 -3.18 2.90
C ALA A 269 -9.96 -2.30 1.65
N ASP A 270 -8.73 -1.94 1.28
CA ASP A 270 -8.40 -1.35 -0.01
C ASP A 270 -7.57 -2.31 -0.88
N LEU A 271 -7.55 -2.05 -2.19
CA LEU A 271 -6.76 -2.83 -3.16
C LEU A 271 -5.34 -2.29 -3.30
N SER A 272 -5.22 -0.96 -3.47
CA SER A 272 -3.96 -0.23 -3.57
C SER A 272 -2.96 -0.93 -4.50
N ALA A 273 -1.71 -1.09 -4.10
CA ALA A 273 -0.65 -1.71 -4.90
C ALA A 273 -0.69 -3.25 -4.96
N ARG A 274 -1.88 -3.90 -5.01
CA ARG A 274 -2.01 -5.38 -5.07
C ARG A 274 -2.46 -5.95 -6.40
N MET A 275 -2.48 -5.13 -7.45
CA MET A 275 -2.94 -5.58 -8.77
C MET A 275 -2.10 -6.76 -9.30
N ALA A 276 -0.78 -6.74 -9.10
CA ALA A 276 0.11 -7.79 -9.61
C ALA A 276 -0.15 -9.14 -8.95
N GLU A 277 -0.50 -9.13 -7.66
CA GLU A 277 -0.72 -10.31 -6.85
C GLU A 277 -2.13 -10.91 -7.05
N ILE A 278 -3.14 -10.10 -7.35
CA ILE A 278 -4.53 -10.59 -7.59
C ILE A 278 -4.79 -10.95 -9.07
N SER A 279 -4.03 -10.37 -10.01
CA SER A 279 -4.20 -10.60 -11.46
C SER A 279 -3.93 -12.03 -11.96
N PRO A 280 -3.12 -12.88 -11.29
CA PRO A 280 -2.95 -14.28 -11.69
C PRO A 280 -4.22 -15.12 -11.53
N VAL A 281 -5.14 -14.72 -10.64
CA VAL A 281 -6.39 -15.45 -10.33
C VAL A 281 -7.65 -14.60 -10.57
N PRO A 282 -7.80 -13.97 -11.75
CA PRO A 282 -8.74 -12.87 -11.94
C PRO A 282 -10.22 -13.29 -11.83
N ARG A 283 -10.56 -14.53 -12.19
CA ARG A 283 -11.94 -15.06 -12.07
C ARG A 283 -12.34 -15.30 -10.61
N TYR A 284 -11.41 -15.82 -9.81
CA TYR A 284 -11.62 -16.01 -8.38
C TYR A 284 -11.79 -14.66 -7.69
N MET A 285 -10.92 -13.70 -8.00
CA MET A 285 -10.97 -12.35 -7.41
C MET A 285 -12.25 -11.61 -7.81
N ASN A 286 -12.70 -11.73 -9.06
CA ASN A 286 -14.00 -11.17 -9.47
C ASN A 286 -15.15 -11.74 -8.64
N THR A 287 -15.21 -13.08 -8.51
CA THR A 287 -16.24 -13.76 -7.71
C THR A 287 -16.18 -13.33 -6.23
N PHE A 288 -14.97 -13.20 -5.68
CA PHE A 288 -14.77 -12.75 -4.31
C PHE A 288 -15.29 -11.32 -4.12
N PHE A 289 -14.93 -10.39 -5.00
CA PHE A 289 -15.38 -8.99 -4.94
C PHE A 289 -16.89 -8.86 -5.08
N GLU A 290 -17.52 -9.58 -6.03
CA GLU A 290 -18.99 -9.60 -6.16
C GLU A 290 -19.67 -10.06 -4.87
N LYS A 291 -19.13 -11.09 -4.21
CA LYS A 291 -19.65 -11.60 -2.93
C LYS A 291 -19.54 -10.56 -1.80
N ILE A 292 -18.41 -9.88 -1.66
CA ILE A 292 -18.19 -8.95 -0.55
C ILE A 292 -18.76 -7.55 -0.78
N SER A 293 -18.97 -7.13 -2.04
CA SER A 293 -19.68 -5.89 -2.36
C SER A 293 -21.13 -5.90 -1.86
N GLY A 294 -21.76 -7.08 -1.76
CA GLY A 294 -23.06 -7.23 -1.11
C GLY A 294 -23.03 -7.20 0.43
N GLN A 295 -21.85 -7.17 1.06
CA GLN A 295 -21.66 -7.36 2.50
C GLN A 295 -20.86 -6.24 3.21
N ALA A 296 -20.60 -5.12 2.51
CA ALA A 296 -19.83 -3.96 2.98
C ALA A 296 -18.29 -4.12 3.02
N GLY A 297 -17.67 -4.91 2.12
CA GLY A 297 -16.26 -5.31 2.26
C GLY A 297 -15.17 -4.44 1.62
N ILE A 298 -15.50 -3.40 0.85
CA ILE A 298 -14.50 -2.49 0.24
C ILE A 298 -15.03 -1.08 0.40
N TRP A 299 -14.20 -0.10 0.81
CA TRP A 299 -14.60 1.30 0.90
C TRP A 299 -15.02 1.83 -0.49
N TYR A 300 -16.31 1.67 -0.77
CA TYR A 300 -17.04 2.37 -1.80
C TYR A 300 -18.21 3.03 -1.05
N ARG A 301 -17.96 4.19 -0.43
CA ARG A 301 -19.05 4.91 0.23
C ARG A 301 -19.87 5.60 -0.86
N GLN A 302 -20.96 4.95 -1.22
CA GLN A 302 -22.12 5.59 -1.82
C GLN A 302 -22.63 6.61 -0.78
N TYR A 303 -22.45 7.90 -1.04
CA TYR A 303 -23.23 8.93 -0.35
C TYR A 303 -24.52 9.11 -1.15
N HIS A 304 -25.64 9.16 -0.44
CA HIS A 304 -27.02 9.20 -0.94
C HIS A 304 -27.25 10.18 -2.10
#